data_AF-A0A8I2ZPD7-F1
#
_entry.id   AF-A0A8I2ZPD7-F1
#
_cell.length_a   1.000
_cell.length_b   1.000
_cell.length_c   1.000
_cell.angle_alpha   90.00
_cell.angle_beta   90.00
_cell.angle_gamma   90.00
#
_symmetry.space_group_name_H-M   'P 1'
#
loop_
_entity.id
_entity.type
_entity.pdbx_description
1 polymer ?
#
loop_
_entity_poly.entity_id
_entity_poly.type
_entity_poly.pdbx_seq_one_letter_code
_entity_poly.pdbx_strand_id
1 'polypeptide(L)'
;MERPSKRLRVTEDVTDDPPAQPSSLHRAISPPARKKSKATTTPSPFQLTHIRDLPNSSNADAVTLKDLLGDPLISECWEFNFLHDIPFLMSHFDKDTRDLVKVHVVHGFWKREDENRMALQEEAAAWKNLELHNAPMPEMFGTHHTKMMILFRFDDTAQVIIHTANMIAKDWTNMTNGVWRSPLLPLGPQPDSGKPEAEEESEADEDFGSGRKFKSDLLSYLRAYDARKITLRPLTEQLVKYDFAGIRAVFIASVPGRHAIHDTSQTAWGWPALKRALRRVPVQAGKSEVVVQISSIATLGGTDSWLQKCLFDSLSLSKGSSISPRPAFRVVFPTADEIRRSLDGYASGGSIHTKIASPQQAKQLAYLKPIFCHWANDAPGGKGSRR
;
A
#
# COMPACT_ATOMS: atom_id res chain seq x y z
N MET A 1 20.35 86.08 -5.64
CA MET A 1 20.42 85.61 -7.04
C MET A 1 19.04 85.09 -7.44
N GLU A 2 18.47 85.68 -8.49
CA GLU A 2 17.18 85.36 -9.13
C GLU A 2 17.20 83.94 -9.75
N ARG A 3 16.25 83.05 -9.39
CA ARG A 3 15.01 82.55 -10.10
C ARG A 3 15.26 81.73 -11.39
N PRO A 4 14.44 80.71 -11.79
CA PRO A 4 12.95 80.60 -11.64
C PRO A 4 12.41 79.18 -11.24
N SER A 5 11.21 79.00 -10.63
CA SER A 5 9.81 79.02 -11.17
C SER A 5 9.59 78.04 -12.34
N LYS A 6 8.60 77.14 -12.46
CA LYS A 6 7.24 76.90 -11.90
C LYS A 6 6.80 75.51 -12.45
N ARG A 7 5.92 74.79 -11.76
CA ARG A 7 4.83 73.98 -12.38
C ARG A 7 3.75 73.74 -11.31
N LEU A 8 2.74 74.61 -11.26
CA LEU A 8 1.38 74.39 -11.80
C LEU A 8 0.71 73.14 -11.24
N ARG A 9 -0.20 73.38 -10.29
CA ARG A 9 -1.21 72.45 -9.78
C ARG A 9 -2.42 72.57 -10.70
N VAL A 10 -2.83 71.47 -11.31
CA VAL A 10 -4.12 71.34 -11.99
C VAL A 10 -4.90 70.28 -11.21
N THR A 11 -6.11 70.65 -10.82
CA THR A 11 -7.13 69.80 -10.18
C THR A 11 -8.08 69.26 -11.25
N GLU A 12 -8.80 68.19 -10.87
CA GLU A 12 -9.94 67.54 -11.57
C GLU A 12 -9.51 66.57 -12.69
N ASP A 13 -9.98 65.33 -12.78
CA ASP A 13 -11.27 64.74 -12.38
C ASP A 13 -11.11 63.30 -11.85
N VAL A 14 -11.99 62.91 -10.93
CA VAL A 14 -12.16 61.53 -10.47
C VAL A 14 -13.03 60.79 -11.48
N THR A 15 -12.45 59.88 -12.25
CA THR A 15 -13.18 58.86 -13.00
C THR A 15 -12.99 57.51 -12.31
N ASP A 16 -14.12 56.97 -11.86
CA ASP A 16 -14.26 55.70 -11.17
C ASP A 16 -14.18 54.56 -12.19
N ASP A 17 -12.97 54.03 -12.42
CA ASP A 17 -12.74 52.81 -13.21
C ASP A 17 -12.11 51.73 -12.30
N PRO A 18 -12.63 50.48 -12.32
CA PRO A 18 -12.06 49.40 -11.51
C PRO A 18 -10.64 49.07 -11.98
N PRO A 19 -9.71 48.76 -11.07
CA PRO A 19 -8.31 48.55 -11.44
C PRO A 19 -8.18 47.37 -12.40
N ALA A 20 -7.62 47.63 -13.58
CA ALA A 20 -7.32 46.63 -14.58
C ALA A 20 -6.43 45.53 -13.99
N GLN A 21 -6.91 44.28 -14.03
CA GLN A 21 -6.13 43.12 -13.60
C GLN A 21 -4.89 42.98 -14.48
N PRO A 22 -3.71 42.66 -13.90
CA PRO A 22 -2.50 42.45 -14.67
C PRO A 22 -2.68 41.27 -15.64
N SER A 23 -2.31 41.49 -16.91
CA SER A 23 -2.44 40.54 -18.03
C SER A 23 -1.62 39.24 -17.90
N SER A 24 -1.01 38.99 -16.74
CA SER A 24 -0.21 37.81 -16.41
C SER A 24 -1.04 36.61 -15.94
N LEU A 25 -2.36 36.76 -15.77
CA LEU A 25 -3.26 35.68 -15.33
C LEU A 25 -4.03 34.97 -16.47
N HIS A 26 -3.82 35.37 -17.73
CA HIS A 26 -4.56 34.82 -18.89
C HIS A 26 -3.78 33.83 -19.77
N ARG A 27 -2.55 33.45 -19.41
CA ARG A 27 -1.77 32.52 -20.25
C ARG A 27 -1.08 31.44 -19.43
N ALA A 28 -1.51 30.20 -19.63
CA ALA A 28 -0.72 29.04 -19.25
C ALA A 28 0.64 29.14 -19.94
N ILE A 29 1.72 29.22 -19.15
CA ILE A 29 3.09 29.12 -19.66
C ILE A 29 3.30 27.63 -19.99
N SER A 30 2.81 27.20 -21.14
CA SER A 30 3.13 25.89 -21.68
C SER A 30 4.60 25.89 -22.07
N PRO A 31 5.43 24.95 -21.57
CA PRO A 31 6.79 24.80 -22.07
C PRO A 31 6.77 24.47 -23.59
N PRO A 32 7.80 24.86 -24.35
CA PRO A 32 7.86 24.56 -25.78
C PRO A 32 7.68 23.06 -26.01
N ALA A 33 6.85 22.71 -27.00
CA ALA A 33 6.52 21.34 -27.34
C ALA A 33 7.82 20.55 -27.60
N ARG A 34 8.24 19.77 -26.60
CA ARG A 34 9.28 18.76 -26.78
C ARG A 34 8.79 17.81 -27.88
N LYS A 35 9.62 17.53 -28.88
CA LYS A 35 9.41 16.41 -29.81
C LYS A 35 9.02 15.21 -28.96
N LYS A 36 7.77 14.78 -29.03
CA LYS A 36 7.29 13.56 -28.37
C LYS A 36 8.10 12.43 -28.99
N SER A 37 9.22 12.03 -28.37
CA SER A 37 9.63 10.65 -28.52
C SER A 37 8.39 9.86 -28.08
N LYS A 38 7.92 8.93 -28.91
CA LYS A 38 6.87 8.00 -28.50
C LYS A 38 7.48 7.18 -27.37
N ALA A 39 7.39 7.69 -26.14
CA ALA A 39 7.73 6.94 -24.96
C ALA A 39 6.77 5.76 -24.93
N THR A 40 7.31 4.56 -25.03
CA THR A 40 6.53 3.34 -24.86
C THR A 40 6.06 3.32 -23.40
N THR A 41 4.78 3.57 -23.17
CA THR A 41 4.17 3.49 -21.84
C THR A 41 3.73 2.05 -21.60
N THR A 42 4.17 1.47 -20.49
CA THR A 42 3.69 0.16 -20.02
C THR A 42 2.73 0.38 -18.85
N PRO A 43 1.56 -0.27 -18.81
CA PRO A 43 0.67 -0.21 -17.66
C PRO A 43 1.40 -0.64 -16.38
N SER A 44 1.20 0.11 -15.30
CA SER A 44 1.72 -0.26 -13.99
C SER A 44 0.97 -1.50 -13.47
N PRO A 45 1.66 -2.49 -12.87
CA PRO A 45 1.00 -3.61 -12.20
C PRO A 45 0.30 -3.19 -10.89
N PHE A 46 0.55 -1.96 -10.42
CA PHE A 46 -0.10 -1.36 -9.27
C PHE A 46 -0.98 -0.19 -9.72
N GLN A 47 -2.16 -0.09 -9.12
CA GLN A 47 -3.08 1.04 -9.28
C GLN A 47 -3.13 1.84 -7.98
N LEU A 48 -3.52 3.10 -8.08
CA LEU A 48 -3.81 3.94 -6.91
C LEU A 48 -5.31 3.95 -6.65
N THR A 49 -5.72 4.18 -5.40
CA THR A 49 -7.12 4.43 -5.10
C THR A 49 -7.55 5.78 -5.63
N HIS A 50 -8.80 5.87 -6.09
CA HIS A 50 -9.42 7.11 -6.51
C HIS A 50 -9.42 8.13 -5.36
N ILE A 51 -9.07 9.38 -5.65
CA ILE A 51 -9.08 10.49 -4.71
C ILE A 51 -10.27 11.40 -5.00
N ARG A 52 -11.25 11.49 -4.09
CA ARG A 52 -12.51 12.20 -4.29
C ARG A 52 -12.31 13.66 -4.70
N ASP A 53 -11.40 14.36 -4.03
CA ASP A 53 -11.23 15.81 -4.20
C ASP A 53 -10.15 16.19 -5.21
N LEU A 54 -9.73 15.25 -6.08
CA LEU A 54 -8.86 15.50 -7.24
C LEU A 54 -9.66 15.46 -8.55
N PRO A 55 -9.22 16.19 -9.59
CA PRO A 55 -9.88 16.14 -10.90
C PRO A 55 -9.73 14.76 -11.54
N ASN A 56 -10.67 14.39 -12.42
CA ASN A 56 -10.66 13.10 -13.15
C ASN A 56 -9.34 12.82 -13.88
N SER A 57 -8.65 13.86 -14.37
CA SER A 57 -7.33 13.70 -15.00
C SER A 57 -6.26 13.15 -14.06
N SER A 58 -6.37 13.40 -12.76
CA SER A 58 -5.48 12.88 -11.72
C SER A 58 -5.89 11.49 -11.23
N ASN A 59 -7.14 11.09 -11.48
CA ASN A 59 -7.69 9.77 -11.17
C ASN A 59 -7.70 8.83 -12.39
N ALA A 60 -6.99 9.20 -13.48
CA ALA A 60 -6.80 8.29 -14.61
C ALA A 60 -6.14 6.99 -14.12
N ASP A 61 -6.72 5.84 -14.48
CA ASP A 61 -6.31 4.49 -14.07
C ASP A 61 -6.38 4.17 -12.56
N ALA A 62 -6.94 5.09 -11.75
CA ALA A 62 -7.22 4.86 -10.35
C ALA A 62 -8.43 3.94 -10.16
N VAL A 63 -8.53 3.29 -9.00
CA VAL A 63 -9.62 2.36 -8.67
C VAL A 63 -10.37 2.80 -7.42
N THR A 64 -11.69 2.68 -7.46
CA THR A 64 -12.56 2.76 -6.29
C THR A 64 -12.70 1.38 -5.65
N LEU A 65 -13.17 1.32 -4.40
CA LEU A 65 -13.54 0.04 -3.79
C LEU A 65 -14.69 -0.64 -4.56
N LYS A 66 -15.58 0.14 -5.17
CA LYS A 66 -16.67 -0.37 -6.01
C LYS A 66 -16.14 -1.05 -7.28
N ASP A 67 -15.04 -0.60 -7.85
CA ASP A 67 -14.39 -1.28 -8.98
C ASP A 67 -13.79 -2.64 -8.61
N LEU A 68 -13.59 -2.90 -7.30
CA LEU A 68 -13.04 -4.15 -6.78
C LEU A 68 -14.12 -5.13 -6.31
N LEU A 69 -15.21 -4.61 -5.71
CA LEU A 69 -16.27 -5.41 -5.07
C LEU A 69 -17.63 -5.35 -5.77
N GLY A 70 -17.83 -4.42 -6.69
CA GLY A 70 -19.12 -4.17 -7.33
C GLY A 70 -19.44 -5.08 -8.52
N ASP A 71 -18.64 -6.11 -8.78
CA ASP A 71 -18.93 -7.09 -9.83
C ASP A 71 -19.95 -8.12 -9.33
N PRO A 72 -21.13 -8.25 -9.95
CA PRO A 72 -22.17 -9.16 -9.50
C PRO A 72 -21.79 -10.65 -9.59
N LEU A 73 -20.69 -10.99 -10.28
CA LEU A 73 -20.18 -12.36 -10.35
C LEU A 73 -19.42 -12.80 -9.11
N ILE A 74 -19.10 -11.90 -8.18
CA ILE A 74 -18.47 -12.25 -6.90
C ILE A 74 -19.46 -13.10 -6.09
N SER A 75 -19.05 -14.31 -5.74
CA SER A 75 -19.84 -15.25 -4.94
C SER A 75 -19.37 -15.31 -3.49
N GLU A 76 -18.09 -15.00 -3.25
CA GLU A 76 -17.49 -15.06 -1.92
C GLU A 76 -16.30 -14.08 -1.83
N CYS A 77 -16.16 -13.41 -0.69
CA CYS A 77 -15.12 -12.42 -0.43
C CYS A 77 -14.50 -12.65 0.95
N TRP A 78 -13.19 -12.91 0.99
CA TRP A 78 -12.40 -12.90 2.21
C TRP A 78 -11.64 -11.58 2.34
N GLU A 79 -12.05 -10.72 3.26
CA GLU A 79 -11.50 -9.39 3.52
C GLU A 79 -10.60 -9.44 4.76
N PHE A 80 -9.32 -9.15 4.60
CA PHE A 80 -8.34 -9.07 5.67
C PHE A 80 -8.04 -7.61 5.94
N ASN A 81 -8.22 -7.13 7.18
CA ASN A 81 -7.86 -5.76 7.52
C ASN A 81 -7.42 -5.53 8.97
N PHE A 82 -7.05 -4.28 9.25
CA PHE A 82 -6.79 -3.77 10.58
C PHE A 82 -7.99 -3.00 11.16
N LEU A 83 -8.58 -2.07 10.38
CA LEU A 83 -9.82 -1.38 10.74
C LEU A 83 -10.92 -1.76 9.77
N HIS A 84 -12.13 -1.88 10.30
CA HIS A 84 -13.31 -2.34 9.59
C HIS A 84 -14.49 -1.44 9.93
N ASP A 85 -15.27 -1.08 8.90
CA ASP A 85 -16.61 -0.51 8.96
C ASP A 85 -17.47 -1.42 8.08
N ILE A 86 -18.30 -2.25 8.71
CA ILE A 86 -19.04 -3.30 8.00
C ILE A 86 -20.12 -2.70 7.10
N PRO A 87 -20.95 -1.73 7.53
CA PRO A 87 -21.86 -1.04 6.62
C PRO A 87 -21.16 -0.44 5.40
N PHE A 88 -20.00 0.18 5.59
CA PHE A 88 -19.18 0.70 4.50
C PHE A 88 -18.74 -0.41 3.55
N LEU A 89 -18.13 -1.50 4.04
CA LEU A 89 -17.74 -2.65 3.21
C LEU A 89 -18.93 -3.19 2.41
N MET A 90 -20.03 -3.47 3.09
CA MET A 90 -21.23 -4.06 2.49
C MET A 90 -21.86 -3.16 1.44
N SER A 91 -21.74 -1.83 1.57
CA SER A 91 -22.26 -0.87 0.58
C SER A 91 -21.52 -0.87 -0.78
N HIS A 92 -20.35 -1.51 -0.87
CA HIS A 92 -19.54 -1.54 -2.10
C HIS A 92 -19.74 -2.79 -2.96
N PHE A 93 -20.43 -3.81 -2.44
CA PHE A 93 -20.90 -4.91 -3.27
C PHE A 93 -22.04 -4.47 -4.20
N ASP A 94 -22.25 -5.22 -5.28
CA ASP A 94 -23.41 -4.99 -6.14
C ASP A 94 -24.72 -5.09 -5.35
N LYS A 95 -25.62 -4.13 -5.55
CA LYS A 95 -26.85 -4.00 -4.77
C LYS A 95 -27.80 -5.20 -4.91
N ASP A 96 -27.77 -5.90 -6.03
CA ASP A 96 -28.71 -6.96 -6.35
C ASP A 96 -28.15 -8.33 -5.91
N THR A 97 -26.83 -8.47 -5.78
CA THR A 97 -26.17 -9.71 -5.34
C THR A 97 -25.56 -9.65 -3.94
N ARG A 98 -25.44 -8.48 -3.31
CA ARG A 98 -24.79 -8.27 -1.99
C ARG A 98 -25.17 -9.30 -0.94
N ASP A 99 -26.47 -9.60 -0.82
CA ASP A 99 -26.98 -10.49 0.24
C ASP A 99 -26.74 -12.00 -0.10
N LEU A 100 -26.28 -12.30 -1.32
CA LEU A 100 -25.89 -13.63 -1.79
C LEU A 100 -24.38 -13.88 -1.65
N VAL A 101 -23.56 -12.83 -1.60
CA VAL A 101 -22.09 -12.96 -1.46
C VAL A 101 -21.78 -13.51 -0.08
N LYS A 102 -20.99 -14.58 0.02
CA LYS A 102 -20.44 -15.01 1.32
C LYS A 102 -19.30 -14.09 1.72
N VAL A 103 -19.45 -13.34 2.80
CA VAL A 103 -18.45 -12.36 3.24
C VAL A 103 -17.75 -12.87 4.50
N HIS A 104 -16.43 -12.97 4.43
CA HIS A 104 -15.58 -13.39 5.54
C HIS A 104 -14.65 -12.24 5.91
N VAL A 105 -14.75 -11.72 7.13
CA VAL A 105 -13.92 -10.61 7.61
C VAL A 105 -12.88 -11.13 8.60
N VAL A 106 -11.61 -11.04 8.23
CA VAL A 106 -10.46 -11.48 9.02
C VAL A 106 -9.84 -10.28 9.74
N HIS A 107 -9.93 -10.29 11.08
CA HIS A 107 -9.57 -9.16 11.93
C HIS A 107 -8.65 -9.55 13.09
N GLY A 108 -7.91 -8.57 13.63
CA GLY A 108 -6.92 -8.78 14.70
C GLY A 108 -7.39 -8.52 16.13
N PHE A 109 -8.68 -8.24 16.37
CA PHE A 109 -9.20 -7.91 17.70
C PHE A 109 -9.30 -9.17 18.59
N TRP A 110 -8.17 -9.61 19.14
CA TRP A 110 -8.03 -10.88 19.85
C TRP A 110 -8.57 -10.85 21.29
N LYS A 111 -8.56 -9.69 21.94
CA LYS A 111 -9.12 -9.51 23.30
C LYS A 111 -10.65 -9.58 23.24
N ARG A 112 -11.27 -10.27 24.20
CA ARG A 112 -12.75 -10.41 24.24
C ARG A 112 -13.44 -9.12 24.66
N GLU A 113 -12.86 -8.42 25.63
CA GLU A 113 -13.32 -7.14 26.20
C GLU A 113 -12.94 -5.92 25.32
N ASP A 114 -12.47 -6.13 24.09
CA ASP A 114 -12.08 -5.03 23.20
C ASP A 114 -13.34 -4.35 22.65
N GLU A 115 -13.54 -3.07 22.92
CA GLU A 115 -14.69 -2.31 22.44
C GLU A 115 -14.81 -2.36 20.91
N ASN A 116 -13.69 -2.34 20.17
CA ASN A 116 -13.71 -2.44 18.72
C ASN A 116 -14.18 -3.82 18.25
N ARG A 117 -13.88 -4.88 19.02
CA ARG A 117 -14.40 -6.22 18.74
C ARG A 117 -15.91 -6.27 18.94
N MET A 118 -16.41 -5.70 20.03
CA MET A 118 -17.85 -5.71 20.34
C MET A 118 -18.63 -4.92 19.28
N ALA A 119 -18.15 -3.74 18.91
CA ALA A 119 -18.72 -2.94 17.82
C ALA A 119 -18.73 -3.71 16.49
N LEU A 120 -17.60 -4.34 16.13
CA LEU A 120 -17.50 -5.15 14.91
C LEU A 120 -18.50 -6.32 14.91
N GLN A 121 -18.71 -6.97 16.04
CA GLN A 121 -19.68 -8.07 16.19
C GLN A 121 -21.12 -7.58 16.06
N GLU A 122 -21.44 -6.41 16.61
CA GLU A 122 -22.76 -5.79 16.49
C GLU A 122 -23.08 -5.41 15.04
N GLU A 123 -22.15 -4.76 14.35
CA GLU A 123 -22.33 -4.41 12.93
C GLU A 123 -22.46 -5.67 12.04
N ALA A 124 -21.64 -6.69 12.30
CA ALA A 124 -21.69 -7.97 11.59
C ALA A 124 -23.03 -8.70 11.76
N ALA A 125 -23.66 -8.61 12.94
CA ALA A 125 -24.92 -9.29 13.23
C ALA A 125 -26.10 -8.82 12.37
N ALA A 126 -25.99 -7.65 11.74
CA ALA A 126 -26.98 -7.15 10.78
C ALA A 126 -26.98 -7.92 9.44
N TRP A 127 -25.95 -8.75 9.18
CA TRP A 127 -25.71 -9.40 7.89
C TRP A 127 -25.65 -10.92 8.02
N LYS A 128 -26.65 -11.62 7.47
CA LYS A 128 -26.75 -13.09 7.59
C LYS A 128 -25.68 -13.85 6.79
N ASN A 129 -25.11 -13.20 5.79
CA ASN A 129 -24.11 -13.73 4.87
C ASN A 129 -22.68 -13.37 5.26
N LEU A 130 -22.47 -12.83 6.47
CA LEU A 130 -21.17 -12.37 6.95
C LEU A 130 -20.68 -13.19 8.15
N GLU A 131 -19.41 -13.61 8.09
CA GLU A 131 -18.73 -14.32 9.18
C GLU A 131 -17.43 -13.59 9.59
N LEU A 132 -17.19 -13.51 10.90
CA LEU A 132 -15.99 -12.91 11.47
C LEU A 132 -14.95 -13.97 11.84
N HIS A 133 -13.70 -13.74 11.42
CA HIS A 133 -12.55 -14.60 11.67
C HIS A 133 -11.48 -13.88 12.48
N ASN A 134 -11.15 -14.41 13.65
CA ASN A 134 -10.18 -13.79 14.55
C ASN A 134 -8.77 -14.31 14.28
N ALA A 135 -7.89 -13.44 13.80
CA ALA A 135 -6.48 -13.77 13.59
C ALA A 135 -5.77 -14.00 14.94
N PRO A 136 -5.06 -15.12 15.14
CA PRO A 136 -4.32 -15.33 16.38
C PRO A 136 -3.22 -14.30 16.57
N MET A 137 -3.24 -13.59 17.70
CA MET A 137 -2.25 -12.59 18.07
C MET A 137 -1.46 -13.02 19.31
N PRO A 138 -0.45 -13.89 19.15
CA PRO A 138 0.27 -14.47 20.29
C PRO A 138 1.23 -13.50 20.99
N GLU A 139 1.66 -12.46 20.28
CA GLU A 139 2.61 -11.46 20.77
C GLU A 139 1.85 -10.24 21.31
N MET A 140 2.20 -9.78 22.51
CA MET A 140 1.48 -8.71 23.24
C MET A 140 1.30 -7.40 22.46
N PHE A 141 2.26 -7.07 21.60
CA PHE A 141 2.27 -5.85 20.78
C PHE A 141 2.10 -6.14 19.28
N GLY A 142 1.71 -7.37 18.93
CA GLY A 142 1.44 -7.72 17.55
C GLY A 142 0.22 -6.97 17.01
N THR A 143 0.16 -6.80 15.70
CA THR A 143 -1.02 -6.26 15.01
C THR A 143 -1.28 -7.03 13.72
N HIS A 144 -2.55 -7.35 13.45
CA HIS A 144 -2.97 -7.83 12.15
C HIS A 144 -3.07 -6.65 11.19
N HIS A 145 -2.01 -6.42 10.40
CA HIS A 145 -1.90 -5.26 9.51
C HIS A 145 -2.25 -5.55 8.04
N THR A 146 -2.39 -6.83 7.69
CA THR A 146 -2.67 -7.29 6.34
C THR A 146 -3.95 -6.66 5.80
N LYS A 147 -3.88 -6.28 4.53
CA LYS A 147 -4.94 -5.66 3.74
C LYS A 147 -5.03 -6.41 2.43
N MET A 148 -5.94 -7.35 2.38
CA MET A 148 -6.04 -8.30 1.29
C MET A 148 -7.50 -8.68 1.08
N MET A 149 -7.91 -8.81 -0.18
CA MET A 149 -9.17 -9.43 -0.53
C MET A 149 -8.88 -10.67 -1.38
N ILE A 150 -9.52 -11.80 -1.06
CA ILE A 150 -9.56 -12.98 -1.91
C ILE A 150 -11.00 -13.19 -2.34
N LEU A 151 -11.23 -13.03 -3.63
CA LEU A 151 -12.55 -13.10 -4.23
C LEU A 151 -12.69 -14.44 -4.96
N PHE A 152 -13.81 -15.12 -4.77
CA PHE A 152 -14.25 -16.21 -5.62
C PHE A 152 -15.50 -15.79 -6.39
N ARG A 153 -15.66 -16.34 -7.58
CA ARG A 153 -16.66 -15.89 -8.54
C ARG A 153 -17.45 -17.07 -9.10
N PHE A 154 -18.66 -16.77 -9.57
CA PHE A 154 -19.55 -17.75 -10.21
C PHE A 154 -19.06 -18.24 -11.58
N ASP A 155 -18.08 -17.56 -12.18
CA ASP A 155 -17.46 -17.93 -13.46
C ASP A 155 -16.24 -18.85 -13.28
N ASP A 156 -16.14 -19.54 -12.13
CA ASP A 156 -15.03 -20.42 -11.76
C ASP A 156 -13.66 -19.73 -11.81
N THR A 157 -13.62 -18.45 -11.45
CA THR A 157 -12.36 -17.71 -11.26
C THR A 157 -12.22 -17.18 -9.83
N ALA A 158 -10.97 -17.02 -9.41
CA ALA A 158 -10.59 -16.33 -8.19
C ALA A 158 -9.77 -15.08 -8.49
N GLN A 159 -9.67 -14.15 -7.54
CA GLN A 159 -8.77 -13.00 -7.64
C GLN A 159 -8.18 -12.68 -6.27
N VAL A 160 -6.87 -12.44 -6.24
CA VAL A 160 -6.16 -11.96 -5.05
C VAL A 160 -5.88 -10.48 -5.24
N ILE A 161 -6.29 -9.67 -4.27
CA ILE A 161 -6.08 -8.22 -4.25
C ILE A 161 -5.32 -7.89 -2.97
N ILE A 162 -4.16 -7.24 -3.09
CA ILE A 162 -3.37 -6.77 -1.94
C ILE A 162 -3.32 -5.25 -2.00
N HIS A 163 -3.71 -4.59 -0.92
CA HIS A 163 -3.82 -3.12 -0.89
C HIS A 163 -3.30 -2.53 0.41
N THR A 164 -3.42 -1.21 0.56
CA THR A 164 -2.89 -0.45 1.72
C THR A 164 -3.95 0.34 2.48
N ALA A 165 -5.16 0.45 1.94
CA ALA A 165 -6.30 1.11 2.58
C ALA A 165 -6.95 0.25 3.67
N ASN A 166 -7.27 0.83 4.83
CA ASN A 166 -8.18 0.18 5.78
C ASN A 166 -9.60 0.12 5.21
N MET A 167 -10.44 -0.80 5.71
CA MET A 167 -11.81 -0.96 5.23
C MET A 167 -12.76 0.05 5.91
N ILE A 168 -12.45 1.34 5.74
CA ILE A 168 -13.20 2.49 6.26
C ILE A 168 -13.23 3.61 5.21
N ALA A 169 -14.28 4.43 5.23
CA ALA A 169 -14.46 5.48 4.23
C ALA A 169 -13.25 6.43 4.09
N LYS A 170 -12.62 6.80 5.21
CA LYS A 170 -11.47 7.72 5.24
C LYS A 170 -10.34 7.29 4.29
N ASP A 171 -9.97 6.01 4.34
CA ASP A 171 -8.82 5.50 3.57
C ASP A 171 -9.15 5.32 2.08
N TRP A 172 -10.42 5.17 1.72
CA TRP A 172 -10.88 5.08 0.33
C TRP A 172 -11.35 6.41 -0.27
N THR A 173 -11.17 7.53 0.46
CA THR A 173 -11.63 8.85 0.03
C THR A 173 -10.50 9.72 -0.51
N ASN A 174 -9.66 10.27 0.37
CA ASN A 174 -8.65 11.28 0.02
C ASN A 174 -7.21 10.86 0.37
N MET A 175 -7.04 9.64 0.86
CA MET A 175 -5.75 9.06 1.19
C MET A 175 -5.16 8.35 -0.04
N THR A 176 -3.88 8.59 -0.32
CA THR A 176 -3.16 7.82 -1.34
C THR A 176 -2.93 6.40 -0.85
N ASN A 177 -3.63 5.44 -1.44
CA ASN A 177 -3.42 4.02 -1.22
C ASN A 177 -3.05 3.32 -2.54
N GLY A 178 -2.20 2.31 -2.44
CA GLY A 178 -1.86 1.40 -3.54
C GLY A 178 -2.71 0.13 -3.50
N VAL A 179 -2.98 -0.40 -4.69
CA VAL A 179 -3.71 -1.64 -4.95
C VAL A 179 -2.92 -2.47 -5.97
N TRP A 180 -2.65 -3.72 -5.64
CA TRP A 180 -2.21 -4.74 -6.58
C TRP A 180 -3.33 -5.76 -6.77
N ARG A 181 -3.61 -6.12 -8.02
CA ARG A 181 -4.60 -7.13 -8.39
C ARG A 181 -3.90 -8.24 -9.15
N SER A 182 -4.14 -9.49 -8.76
CA SER A 182 -3.81 -10.61 -9.63
C SER A 182 -4.67 -10.55 -10.90
N PRO A 183 -4.24 -11.19 -12.00
CA PRO A 183 -5.18 -11.63 -13.03
C PRO A 183 -6.31 -12.47 -12.42
N LEU A 184 -7.41 -12.65 -13.16
CA LEU A 184 -8.37 -13.69 -12.80
C LEU A 184 -7.67 -15.05 -12.89
N LEU A 185 -7.79 -15.80 -11.80
CA LEU A 185 -7.15 -17.10 -11.59
C LEU A 185 -8.20 -18.15 -11.95
N PRO A 186 -8.08 -18.89 -13.06
CA PRO A 186 -9.07 -19.89 -13.43
C PRO A 186 -9.02 -21.08 -12.47
N LEU A 187 -10.15 -21.74 -12.27
CA LEU A 187 -10.18 -23.03 -11.59
C LEU A 187 -9.30 -24.02 -12.36
N GLY A 188 -8.36 -24.65 -11.65
CA GLY A 188 -7.47 -25.64 -12.23
C GLY A 188 -8.20 -26.94 -12.58
N PRO A 189 -7.60 -27.79 -13.43
CA PRO A 189 -8.13 -29.13 -13.67
C PRO A 189 -8.20 -29.88 -12.33
N GLN A 190 -9.35 -30.50 -12.04
CA GLN A 190 -9.42 -31.36 -10.86
C GLN A 190 -8.44 -32.52 -11.04
N PRO A 191 -7.68 -32.90 -10.00
CA PRO A 191 -6.82 -34.06 -10.08
C PRO A 191 -7.69 -35.29 -10.37
N ASP A 192 -7.35 -36.03 -11.44
CA ASP A 192 -7.90 -37.37 -11.65
C ASP A 192 -7.65 -38.18 -10.38
N SER A 193 -8.73 -38.72 -9.81
CA SER A 193 -8.71 -39.57 -8.62
C SER A 193 -7.83 -40.81 -8.85
N GLY A 194 -6.53 -40.69 -8.60
CA GLY A 194 -5.59 -41.80 -8.83
C GLY A 194 -4.13 -41.40 -9.05
N LYS A 195 -3.81 -40.13 -9.27
CA LYS A 195 -2.40 -39.68 -9.27
C LYS A 195 -2.13 -38.91 -7.99
N PRO A 196 -1.16 -39.35 -7.15
CA PRO A 196 -0.66 -38.47 -6.11
C PRO A 196 -0.16 -37.21 -6.81
N GLU A 197 -0.63 -36.04 -6.37
CA GLU A 197 0.03 -34.79 -6.69
C GLU A 197 1.48 -34.99 -6.23
N ALA A 198 2.39 -35.16 -7.20
CA ALA A 198 3.80 -35.08 -6.88
C ALA A 198 4.00 -33.64 -6.41
N GLU A 199 4.05 -33.46 -5.09
CA GLU A 199 4.72 -32.34 -4.46
C GLU A 199 6.18 -32.42 -4.90
N GLU A 200 6.46 -32.00 -6.14
CA GLU A 200 7.80 -31.64 -6.56
C GLU A 200 8.13 -30.32 -5.86
N GLU A 201 8.33 -30.39 -4.54
CA GLU A 201 9.06 -29.42 -3.75
C GLU A 201 10.54 -29.50 -4.16
N SER A 202 10.82 -29.17 -5.41
CA SER A 202 12.13 -28.64 -5.75
C SER A 202 11.99 -27.13 -5.84
N GLU A 203 12.57 -26.41 -4.88
CA GLU A 203 12.92 -25.01 -5.08
C GLU A 203 14.03 -24.96 -6.15
N ALA A 204 13.69 -25.30 -7.39
CA ALA A 204 14.53 -24.97 -8.52
C ALA A 204 14.62 -23.44 -8.57
N ASP A 205 15.84 -22.93 -8.72
CA ASP A 205 16.16 -21.49 -8.70
C ASP A 205 15.40 -20.69 -9.79
N GLU A 206 14.70 -21.38 -10.70
CA GLU A 206 13.90 -20.87 -11.81
C GLU A 206 12.45 -20.48 -11.46
N ASP A 207 11.90 -20.87 -10.30
CA ASP A 207 10.48 -20.59 -9.96
C ASP A 207 10.25 -19.23 -9.26
N PHE A 208 11.30 -18.42 -9.09
CA PHE A 208 11.21 -17.16 -8.36
C PHE A 208 10.42 -16.08 -9.11
N GLY A 209 9.43 -15.47 -8.44
CA GLY A 209 8.51 -14.50 -9.04
C GLY A 209 7.45 -15.13 -9.96
N SER A 210 7.39 -16.46 -10.01
CA SER A 210 6.35 -17.20 -10.72
C SER A 210 5.05 -17.25 -9.91
N GLY A 211 3.96 -17.54 -10.60
CA GLY A 211 2.68 -17.80 -9.98
C GLY A 211 2.65 -19.02 -9.05
N ARG A 212 3.42 -20.07 -9.35
CA ARG A 212 3.50 -21.27 -8.50
C ARG A 212 4.13 -20.94 -7.16
N LYS A 213 5.28 -20.23 -7.15
CA LYS A 213 5.92 -19.80 -5.90
C LYS A 213 5.03 -18.82 -5.13
N PHE A 214 4.37 -17.89 -5.81
CA PHE A 214 3.40 -16.98 -5.18
C PHE A 214 2.28 -17.77 -4.49
N LYS A 215 1.70 -18.77 -5.17
CA LYS A 215 0.65 -19.64 -4.61
C LYS A 215 1.13 -20.39 -3.38
N SER A 216 2.31 -21.02 -3.46
CA SER A 216 2.91 -21.72 -2.33
C SER A 216 3.10 -20.81 -1.12
N ASP A 217 3.70 -19.62 -1.32
CA ASP A 217 3.94 -18.67 -0.23
C ASP A 217 2.65 -18.08 0.36
N LEU A 218 1.65 -17.79 -0.48
CA LEU A 218 0.33 -17.33 -0.02
C LEU A 218 -0.40 -18.41 0.79
N LEU A 219 -0.39 -19.67 0.33
CA LEU A 219 -1.00 -20.78 1.07
C LEU A 219 -0.29 -21.02 2.40
N SER A 220 1.05 -20.98 2.43
CA SER A 220 1.84 -21.04 3.67
C SER A 220 1.47 -19.90 4.63
N TYR A 221 1.24 -18.69 4.10
CA TYR A 221 0.83 -17.53 4.90
C TYR A 221 -0.55 -17.71 5.51
N LEU A 222 -1.53 -18.17 4.73
CA LEU A 222 -2.89 -18.42 5.21
C LEU A 222 -2.92 -19.55 6.24
N ARG A 223 -2.15 -20.63 6.04
CA ARG A 223 -2.01 -21.73 7.00
C ARG A 223 -1.38 -21.30 8.32
N ALA A 224 -0.60 -20.22 8.35
CA ALA A 224 -0.04 -19.69 9.59
C ALA A 224 -1.12 -19.16 10.55
N TYR A 225 -2.31 -18.78 10.06
CA TYR A 225 -3.46 -18.43 10.90
C TYR A 225 -4.01 -19.65 11.64
N ASP A 226 -3.82 -20.85 11.10
CA ASP A 226 -4.36 -22.09 11.66
C ASP A 226 -3.46 -22.73 12.72
N ALA A 227 -2.29 -22.14 12.99
CA ALA A 227 -1.26 -22.72 13.85
C ALA A 227 -1.74 -23.02 15.28
N ARG A 228 -2.76 -22.31 15.77
CA ARG A 228 -3.36 -22.52 17.11
C ARG A 228 -4.79 -23.03 17.05
N LYS A 229 -5.58 -22.50 16.14
CA LYS A 229 -6.99 -22.83 15.94
C LYS A 229 -7.28 -22.71 14.45
N ILE A 230 -7.99 -23.70 13.91
CA ILE A 230 -8.51 -23.66 12.55
C ILE A 230 -9.39 -22.42 12.38
N THR A 231 -8.95 -21.53 11.49
CA THR A 231 -9.54 -20.23 11.18
C THR A 231 -9.70 -20.07 9.67
N LEU A 232 -8.65 -20.29 8.89
CA LEU A 232 -8.62 -20.06 7.43
C LEU A 232 -8.52 -21.35 6.60
N ARG A 233 -8.60 -22.53 7.21
CA ARG A 233 -8.55 -23.80 6.48
C ARG A 233 -9.53 -23.86 5.30
N PRO A 234 -10.82 -23.49 5.44
CA PRO A 234 -11.76 -23.52 4.30
C PRO A 234 -11.27 -22.68 3.12
N LEU A 235 -10.75 -21.46 3.40
CA LEU A 235 -10.15 -20.60 2.39
C LEU A 235 -8.98 -21.29 1.69
N THR A 236 -8.07 -21.93 2.44
CA THR A 236 -6.90 -22.60 1.83
C THR A 236 -7.28 -23.82 0.99
N GLU A 237 -8.26 -24.62 1.43
CA GLU A 237 -8.77 -25.80 0.71
C GLU A 237 -9.52 -25.42 -0.57
N GLN A 238 -10.10 -24.23 -0.61
CA GLN A 238 -10.71 -23.68 -1.82
C GLN A 238 -9.68 -23.06 -2.76
N LEU A 239 -8.79 -22.20 -2.23
CA LEU A 239 -7.82 -21.44 -3.01
C LEU A 239 -6.78 -22.34 -3.70
N VAL A 240 -6.42 -23.47 -3.10
CA VAL A 240 -5.47 -24.43 -3.69
C VAL A 240 -5.94 -24.97 -5.04
N LYS A 241 -7.24 -24.93 -5.34
CA LYS A 241 -7.80 -25.43 -6.60
C LYS A 241 -7.58 -24.50 -7.79
N TYR A 242 -7.23 -23.24 -7.56
CA TYR A 242 -7.10 -22.24 -8.62
C TYR A 242 -5.68 -22.20 -9.20
N ASP A 243 -5.56 -21.91 -10.50
CA ASP A 243 -4.29 -21.76 -11.19
C ASP A 243 -3.74 -20.34 -11.05
N PHE A 244 -2.49 -20.25 -10.62
CA PHE A 244 -1.79 -18.99 -10.38
C PHE A 244 -0.80 -18.65 -11.50
N ALA A 245 -0.65 -19.46 -12.55
CA ALA A 245 0.38 -19.31 -13.60
C ALA A 245 0.46 -17.92 -14.25
N GLY A 246 -0.66 -17.17 -14.28
CA GLY A 246 -0.72 -15.79 -14.77
C GLY A 246 0.00 -14.76 -13.90
N ILE A 247 0.30 -15.07 -12.64
CA ILE A 247 0.96 -14.15 -11.71
C ILE A 247 2.45 -14.01 -12.03
N ARG A 248 2.93 -12.77 -11.98
CA ARG A 248 4.33 -12.36 -12.10
C ARG A 248 4.69 -11.46 -10.91
N ALA A 249 4.76 -12.05 -9.73
CA ALA A 249 5.00 -11.33 -8.48
C ALA A 249 5.66 -12.25 -7.45
N VAL A 250 6.33 -11.64 -6.48
CA VAL A 250 6.89 -12.33 -5.31
C VAL A 250 6.03 -11.97 -4.11
N PHE A 251 5.46 -12.97 -3.45
CA PHE A 251 4.69 -12.75 -2.23
C PHE A 251 5.63 -12.57 -1.03
N ILE A 252 5.53 -11.44 -0.33
CA ILE A 252 6.33 -11.14 0.85
C ILE A 252 5.37 -10.75 1.96
N ALA A 253 5.33 -11.56 3.02
CA ALA A 253 4.46 -11.34 4.17
C ALA A 253 5.22 -11.49 5.49
N SER A 254 4.57 -11.13 6.58
CA SER A 254 5.07 -11.35 7.95
C SER A 254 4.01 -12.09 8.76
N VAL A 255 4.44 -13.09 9.52
CA VAL A 255 3.59 -13.84 10.46
C VAL A 255 4.21 -13.78 11.85
N PRO A 256 3.41 -13.75 12.93
CA PRO A 256 3.92 -13.78 14.30
C PRO A 256 4.77 -15.03 14.56
N GLY A 257 5.81 -14.90 15.37
CA GLY A 257 6.62 -16.03 15.84
C GLY A 257 8.12 -15.86 15.68
N ARG A 258 8.85 -16.92 16.03
CA ARG A 258 10.30 -17.04 15.88
C ARG A 258 10.60 -17.91 14.67
N HIS A 259 11.32 -17.35 13.71
CA HIS A 259 11.56 -17.98 12.41
C HIS A 259 13.05 -18.21 12.20
N ALA A 260 13.41 -19.39 11.70
CA ALA A 260 14.80 -19.72 11.36
C ALA A 260 15.20 -18.97 10.08
N ILE A 261 16.03 -17.91 10.22
CA ILE A 261 16.37 -17.03 9.09
C ILE A 261 17.29 -17.68 8.04
N HIS A 262 18.06 -18.69 8.45
CA HIS A 262 19.02 -19.40 7.60
C HIS A 262 18.43 -20.64 6.93
N ASP A 263 17.28 -21.11 7.41
CA ASP A 263 16.59 -22.26 6.82
C ASP A 263 15.90 -21.83 5.52
N THR A 264 16.34 -22.39 4.40
CA THR A 264 15.78 -22.13 3.07
C THR A 264 14.75 -23.16 2.63
N SER A 265 14.48 -24.20 3.43
CA SER A 265 13.52 -25.25 3.06
C SER A 265 12.05 -24.81 3.15
N GLN A 266 11.76 -23.72 3.88
CA GLN A 266 10.41 -23.21 4.10
C GLN A 266 10.26 -21.78 3.59
N THR A 267 8.99 -21.38 3.39
CA THR A 267 8.61 -19.99 3.15
C THR A 267 9.20 -19.08 4.22
N ALA A 268 9.96 -18.08 3.78
CA ALA A 268 10.49 -17.05 4.67
C ALA A 268 9.48 -15.93 4.90
N TRP A 269 9.60 -15.28 6.05
CA TRP A 269 8.74 -14.15 6.45
C TRP A 269 9.57 -12.90 6.68
N GLY A 270 8.99 -11.71 6.48
CA GLY A 270 9.58 -10.42 6.82
C GLY A 270 10.82 -10.05 5.99
N TRP A 271 11.77 -9.34 6.62
CA TRP A 271 12.99 -8.88 5.96
C TRP A 271 13.87 -10.03 5.41
N PRO A 272 13.95 -11.24 6.00
CA PRO A 272 14.64 -12.37 5.37
C PRO A 272 14.03 -12.77 4.02
N ALA A 273 12.69 -12.78 3.89
CA ALA A 273 12.01 -13.07 2.63
C ALA A 273 12.35 -12.03 1.56
N LEU A 274 12.27 -10.75 1.93
CA LEU A 274 12.67 -9.63 1.07
C LEU A 274 14.14 -9.70 0.66
N LYS A 275 15.03 -10.07 1.59
CA LYS A 275 16.46 -10.28 1.33
C LYS A 275 16.69 -11.37 0.29
N ARG A 276 16.01 -12.52 0.41
CA ARG A 276 16.07 -13.60 -0.59
C ARG A 276 15.53 -13.12 -1.94
N ALA A 277 14.46 -12.32 -1.92
CA ALA A 277 13.84 -11.80 -3.11
C ALA A 277 14.78 -10.86 -3.90
N LEU A 278 15.33 -9.86 -3.22
CA LEU A 278 16.16 -8.84 -3.84
C LEU A 278 17.44 -9.41 -4.45
N ARG A 279 18.06 -10.44 -3.85
CA ARG A 279 19.23 -11.15 -4.40
C ARG A 279 19.02 -11.71 -5.81
N ARG A 280 17.78 -11.90 -6.23
CA ARG A 280 17.43 -12.43 -7.56
C ARG A 280 17.08 -11.33 -8.57
N VAL A 281 16.89 -10.10 -8.11
CA VAL A 281 16.55 -8.97 -8.98
C VAL A 281 17.80 -8.48 -9.71
N PRO A 282 17.84 -8.53 -11.06
CA PRO A 282 18.94 -7.96 -11.82
C PRO A 282 18.93 -6.44 -11.71
N VAL A 283 20.11 -5.86 -11.53
CA VAL A 283 20.28 -4.40 -11.46
C VAL A 283 21.36 -3.96 -12.44
N GLN A 284 21.26 -2.73 -12.91
CA GLN A 284 22.33 -2.10 -13.68
C GLN A 284 23.48 -1.70 -12.76
N ALA A 285 24.72 -1.77 -13.28
CA ALA A 285 25.88 -1.30 -12.53
C ALA A 285 25.83 0.22 -12.35
N GLY A 286 26.21 0.70 -11.17
CA GLY A 286 26.32 2.13 -10.88
C GLY A 286 25.86 2.50 -9.49
N LYS A 287 25.78 3.80 -9.24
CA LYS A 287 25.19 4.34 -8.01
C LYS A 287 23.68 4.15 -8.05
N SER A 288 23.12 3.69 -6.95
CA SER A 288 21.68 3.46 -6.79
C SER A 288 21.17 4.07 -5.48
N GLU A 289 19.86 4.26 -5.41
CA GLU A 289 19.16 4.69 -4.20
C GLU A 289 18.07 3.68 -3.86
N VAL A 290 17.86 3.45 -2.57
CA VAL A 290 16.71 2.74 -2.03
C VAL A 290 15.81 3.75 -1.34
N VAL A 291 14.56 3.84 -1.81
CA VAL A 291 13.55 4.73 -1.25
C VAL A 291 12.57 3.90 -0.43
N VAL A 292 12.43 4.25 0.84
CA VAL A 292 11.46 3.66 1.77
C VAL A 292 10.35 4.68 2.01
N GLN A 293 9.15 4.41 1.52
CA GLN A 293 7.98 5.24 1.77
C GLN A 293 7.05 4.54 2.76
N ILE A 294 6.74 5.20 3.87
CA ILE A 294 6.00 4.62 4.99
C ILE A 294 5.08 5.67 5.63
N SER A 295 4.01 5.20 6.28
CA SER A 295 3.08 6.05 7.05
C SER A 295 3.32 5.97 8.56
N SER A 296 4.12 5.02 9.04
CA SER A 296 4.38 4.82 10.47
C SER A 296 5.83 4.44 10.76
N ILE A 297 6.39 4.97 11.85
CA ILE A 297 7.73 4.68 12.35
C ILE A 297 7.64 4.33 13.84
N ALA A 298 7.94 3.07 14.17
CA ALA A 298 8.03 2.57 15.54
C ALA A 298 9.31 3.06 16.25
N THR A 299 9.50 2.69 17.52
CA THR A 299 10.78 2.91 18.22
C THR A 299 11.80 1.88 17.75
N LEU A 300 12.80 2.32 16.96
CA LEU A 300 13.87 1.50 16.38
C LEU A 300 15.14 1.44 17.27
N GLY A 301 15.16 2.22 18.33
CA GLY A 301 16.27 2.29 19.30
C GLY A 301 17.06 3.59 19.23
N GLY A 302 17.91 3.82 20.24
CA GLY A 302 18.71 5.05 20.36
C GLY A 302 19.91 5.15 19.41
N THR A 303 20.17 4.10 18.62
CA THR A 303 21.18 4.06 17.54
C THR A 303 20.53 3.51 16.28
N ASP A 304 21.16 3.73 15.13
CA ASP A 304 20.67 3.24 13.83
C ASP A 304 21.06 1.78 13.54
N SER A 305 21.59 1.04 14.54
CA SER A 305 22.16 -0.30 14.31
C SER A 305 21.16 -1.28 13.70
N TRP A 306 19.92 -1.30 14.18
CA TRP A 306 18.88 -2.18 13.59
C TRP A 306 18.54 -1.74 12.16
N LEU A 307 18.40 -0.42 11.95
CA LEU A 307 18.08 0.15 10.65
C LEU A 307 19.16 -0.16 9.62
N GLN A 308 20.43 0.10 9.95
CA GLN A 308 21.57 -0.13 9.07
C GLN A 308 21.83 -1.63 8.85
N LYS A 309 22.03 -2.38 9.94
CA LYS A 309 22.57 -3.75 9.88
C LYS A 309 21.52 -4.83 9.61
N CYS A 310 20.23 -4.53 9.84
CA CYS A 310 19.16 -5.47 9.55
C CYS A 310 18.38 -5.03 8.30
N LEU A 311 17.69 -3.89 8.37
CA LEU A 311 16.78 -3.50 7.29
C LEU A 311 17.55 -3.06 6.03
N PHE A 312 18.44 -2.07 6.14
CA PHE A 312 19.15 -1.49 5.00
C PHE A 312 20.15 -2.46 4.38
N ASP A 313 20.90 -3.22 5.17
CA ASP A 313 21.77 -4.27 4.64
C ASP A 313 20.97 -5.34 3.85
N SER A 314 19.73 -5.65 4.27
CA SER A 314 18.85 -6.57 3.53
C SER A 314 18.34 -5.95 2.23
N LEU A 315 18.00 -4.66 2.25
CA LEU A 315 17.54 -3.90 1.09
C LEU A 315 18.66 -3.56 0.08
N SER A 316 19.92 -3.67 0.49
CA SER A 316 21.09 -3.35 -0.33
C SER A 316 21.45 -4.44 -1.35
N LEU A 317 20.80 -5.60 -1.27
CA LEU A 317 21.18 -6.77 -2.07
C LEU A 317 20.51 -6.76 -3.44
N SER A 318 21.22 -7.35 -4.40
CA SER A 318 20.76 -7.54 -5.77
C SER A 318 21.48 -8.72 -6.41
N LYS A 319 21.01 -9.19 -7.57
CA LYS A 319 21.74 -10.17 -8.37
C LYS A 319 23.04 -9.53 -8.86
N GLY A 320 24.19 -10.08 -8.45
CA GLY A 320 25.51 -9.53 -8.78
C GLY A 320 25.99 -8.41 -7.84
N SER A 321 25.44 -8.32 -6.62
CA SER A 321 25.79 -7.30 -5.62
C SER A 321 27.29 -7.15 -5.30
N SER A 322 28.16 -8.11 -5.64
CA SER A 322 29.62 -8.00 -5.45
C SER A 322 30.28 -6.90 -6.30
N ILE A 323 29.56 -6.35 -7.30
CA ILE A 323 30.10 -5.41 -8.29
C ILE A 323 29.61 -3.97 -8.05
N SER A 324 28.58 -3.76 -7.22
CA SER A 324 27.94 -2.45 -7.05
C SER A 324 28.17 -1.84 -5.66
N PRO A 325 28.34 -0.51 -5.55
CA PRO A 325 28.43 0.15 -4.26
C PRO A 325 27.12 0.02 -3.47
N ARG A 326 27.20 0.12 -2.13
CA ARG A 326 26.01 0.17 -1.27
C ARG A 326 25.11 1.34 -1.69
N PRO A 327 23.79 1.13 -1.85
CA PRO A 327 22.88 2.21 -2.25
C PRO A 327 22.77 3.30 -1.18
N ALA A 328 22.43 4.52 -1.59
CA ALA A 328 22.00 5.55 -0.67
C ALA A 328 20.55 5.29 -0.21
N PHE A 329 20.25 5.56 1.05
CA PHE A 329 18.92 5.32 1.62
C PHE A 329 18.17 6.63 1.84
N ARG A 330 16.91 6.65 1.40
CA ARG A 330 15.98 7.77 1.57
C ARG A 330 14.69 7.27 2.20
N VAL A 331 14.14 8.04 3.13
CA VAL A 331 12.87 7.72 3.80
C VAL A 331 11.87 8.83 3.51
N VAL A 332 10.84 8.54 2.73
CA VAL A 332 9.76 9.48 2.45
C VAL A 332 8.76 9.42 3.60
N PHE A 333 8.61 10.53 4.32
CA PHE A 333 7.68 10.67 5.43
C PHE A 333 7.15 12.11 5.48
N PRO A 334 5.82 12.32 5.59
CA PRO A 334 5.25 13.65 5.49
C PRO A 334 5.60 14.53 6.69
N THR A 335 5.81 15.81 6.43
CA THR A 335 5.98 16.83 7.46
C THR A 335 4.63 17.29 8.02
N ALA A 336 4.64 17.92 9.20
CA ALA A 336 3.43 18.50 9.79
C ALA A 336 2.78 19.56 8.89
N ASP A 337 3.59 20.29 8.12
CA ASP A 337 3.13 21.32 7.20
C ASP A 337 2.52 20.73 5.91
N GLU A 338 3.08 19.64 5.38
CA GLU A 338 2.46 18.86 4.29
C GLU A 338 1.13 18.24 4.72
N ILE A 339 1.04 17.73 5.96
CA ILE A 339 -0.22 17.26 6.52
C ILE A 339 -1.22 18.41 6.65
N ARG A 340 -0.80 19.57 7.19
CA ARG A 340 -1.68 20.74 7.31
C ARG A 340 -2.26 21.19 5.96
N ARG A 341 -1.49 21.03 4.87
CA ARG A 341 -1.89 21.39 3.50
C ARG A 341 -2.55 20.27 2.70
N SER A 342 -2.69 19.06 3.24
CA SER A 342 -3.35 17.96 2.54
C SER A 342 -4.84 18.26 2.35
N LEU A 343 -5.51 17.45 1.51
CA LEU A 343 -6.94 17.61 1.21
C LEU A 343 -7.82 17.59 2.46
N ASP A 344 -7.51 16.73 3.44
CA ASP A 344 -8.24 16.67 4.72
C ASP A 344 -7.52 17.41 5.86
N GLY A 345 -6.45 18.14 5.56
CA GLY A 345 -5.61 18.82 6.54
C GLY A 345 -5.12 17.90 7.67
N TYR A 346 -5.18 18.39 8.91
CA TYR A 346 -4.73 17.63 10.08
C TYR A 346 -5.48 16.31 10.31
N ALA A 347 -6.68 16.11 9.74
CA ALA A 347 -7.38 14.84 9.83
C ALA A 347 -6.62 13.70 9.12
N SER A 348 -5.84 13.99 8.06
CA SER A 348 -4.93 13.01 7.43
C SER A 348 -3.86 12.52 8.42
N GLY A 349 -3.44 13.36 9.37
CA GLY A 349 -2.41 13.04 10.37
C GLY A 349 -2.80 11.88 11.30
N GLY A 350 -4.09 11.59 11.47
CA GLY A 350 -4.56 10.45 12.25
C GLY A 350 -4.16 9.08 11.67
N SER A 351 -3.69 9.04 10.42
CA SER A 351 -3.18 7.81 9.76
C SER A 351 -1.65 7.82 9.60
N ILE A 352 -0.97 8.84 10.14
CA ILE A 352 0.49 9.02 10.06
C ILE A 352 1.08 9.03 11.46
N HIS A 353 2.01 8.12 11.75
CA HIS A 353 2.43 7.87 13.12
C HIS A 353 3.95 7.86 13.30
N THR A 354 4.43 8.74 14.19
CA THR A 354 5.77 8.63 14.75
C THR A 354 5.76 9.25 16.14
N LYS A 355 6.54 8.68 17.07
CA LYS A 355 6.64 9.18 18.44
C LYS A 355 8.02 9.81 18.63
N ILE A 356 8.05 10.97 19.29
CA ILE A 356 9.26 11.75 19.57
C ILE A 356 9.41 12.10 21.06
N ALA A 357 8.63 11.46 21.92
CA ALA A 357 8.47 11.85 23.33
C ALA A 357 9.56 11.30 24.24
N SER A 358 10.14 10.13 23.94
CA SER A 358 11.17 9.52 24.78
C SER A 358 12.59 9.95 24.38
N PRO A 359 13.58 9.89 25.30
CA PRO A 359 14.98 10.15 24.95
C PRO A 359 15.51 9.25 23.82
N GLN A 360 15.04 8.01 23.74
CA GLN A 360 15.40 7.09 22.65
C GLN A 360 14.83 7.56 21.32
N GLN A 361 13.57 8.03 21.31
CA GLN A 361 12.93 8.55 20.11
C GLN A 361 13.56 9.86 19.63
N ALA A 362 14.01 10.73 20.54
CA ALA A 362 14.77 11.93 20.18
C ALA A 362 16.10 11.58 19.48
N LYS A 363 16.84 10.60 20.00
CA LYS A 363 18.06 10.07 19.34
C LYS A 363 17.74 9.44 17.99
N GLN A 364 16.64 8.71 17.90
CA GLN A 364 16.13 8.16 16.64
C GLN A 364 15.86 9.21 15.60
N LEU A 365 15.16 10.29 15.97
CA LEU A 365 14.92 11.40 15.07
C LEU A 365 16.23 12.04 14.59
N ALA A 366 17.25 12.12 15.44
CA ALA A 366 18.54 12.69 15.07
C ALA A 366 19.24 11.90 13.93
N TYR A 367 19.21 10.56 13.96
CA TYR A 367 19.80 9.76 12.89
C TYR A 367 18.88 9.57 11.66
N LEU A 368 17.56 9.74 11.81
CA LEU A 368 16.63 9.67 10.67
C LEU A 368 16.57 10.99 9.87
N LYS A 369 16.72 12.13 10.54
CA LYS A 369 16.65 13.47 9.92
C LYS A 369 17.46 13.61 8.62
N PRO A 370 18.73 13.15 8.53
CA PRO A 370 19.53 13.30 7.32
C PRO A 370 19.02 12.53 6.10
N ILE A 371 18.23 11.47 6.32
CA ILE A 371 17.71 10.59 5.26
C ILE A 371 16.22 10.83 4.98
N PHE A 372 15.55 11.69 5.75
CA PHE A 372 14.16 12.03 5.48
C PHE A 372 14.01 12.86 4.21
N CYS A 373 12.94 12.53 3.48
CA CYS A 373 12.49 13.19 2.28
C CYS A 373 11.02 13.59 2.42
N HIS A 374 10.68 14.72 1.81
CA HIS A 374 9.32 15.23 1.73
C HIS A 374 8.40 14.30 0.94
N TRP A 375 7.12 14.29 1.31
CA TRP A 375 6.08 13.56 0.57
C TRP A 375 5.67 14.31 -0.70
N ALA A 376 5.27 15.58 -0.55
CA ALA A 376 4.82 16.43 -1.65
C ALA A 376 5.93 17.36 -2.13
N ASN A 377 6.86 17.75 -1.25
CA ASN A 377 7.95 18.71 -1.53
C ASN A 377 7.43 20.05 -2.09
N ASP A 378 6.26 20.48 -1.62
CA ASP A 378 5.50 21.66 -2.04
C ASP A 378 5.74 22.88 -1.12
N ALA A 379 6.63 22.76 -0.13
CA ALA A 379 6.95 23.85 0.77
C ALA A 379 7.70 25.00 0.03
N PRO A 380 7.61 26.26 0.50
CA PRO A 380 8.25 27.41 -0.15
C PRO A 380 9.77 27.33 -0.35
N GLY A 381 10.46 26.41 0.36
CA GLY A 381 11.88 26.10 0.19
C GLY A 381 12.18 24.72 -0.40
N GLY A 382 11.15 23.99 -0.82
CA GLY A 382 11.30 22.70 -1.49
C GLY A 382 12.09 22.89 -2.78
N LYS A 383 13.20 22.16 -2.94
CA LYS A 383 13.92 22.14 -4.22
C LYS A 383 12.97 21.49 -5.22
N GLY A 384 12.28 22.30 -6.03
CA GLY A 384 11.41 21.81 -7.09
C GLY A 384 12.17 20.80 -7.93
N SER A 385 11.58 19.64 -8.19
CA SER A 385 12.22 18.68 -9.08
C SER A 385 12.37 19.35 -10.44
N ARG A 386 13.62 19.62 -10.82
CA ARG A 386 13.93 19.95 -12.22
C ARG A 386 13.61 18.68 -13.01
N ARG A 387 12.41 18.61 -13.58
CA ARG A 387 12.02 17.57 -14.55
C ARG A 387 12.64 17.82 -15.92
#